data_AF-A0A2V8QPT8-F1
#
_entry.id   AF-A0A2V8QPT8-F1
#
_cell.length_a   1.000
_cell.length_b   1.000
_cell.length_c   1.000
_cell.angle_alpha   90.00
_cell.angle_beta   90.00
_cell.angle_gamma   90.00
#
_symmetry.space_group_name_H-M   'P 1'
#
loop_
_entity.id
_entity.type
_entity.pdbx_description
1 polymer ?
#
loop_
_entity_poly.entity_id
_entity_poly.type
_entity_poly.pdbx_seq_one_letter_code
_entity_poly.pdbx_strand_id
1 'polypeptide(L)'
;SLGFFDIYHSWYFDAMLVVLSLNIVLSSIDRFPGAWTYVSRKKLDASAHWLRGQEQSASLRFAQASGRDAVVEKVSAAFAANRLKQRVTEKNGKTFVFGERGAWNRLGAYAVHVALLTIFFGGFLTA
;
A
#
# COMPACT_ATOMS: atom_id res chain seq x y z
N SER A 1 -6.20 -32.73 -31.79
CA SER A 1 -7.43 -31.98 -32.16
C SER A 1 -7.42 -30.66 -31.39
N LEU A 2 -8.14 -29.62 -31.83
CA LEU A 2 -8.17 -28.32 -31.13
C LEU A 2 -8.99 -28.32 -29.83
N GLY A 3 -9.55 -29.46 -29.40
CA GLY A 3 -10.19 -29.58 -28.07
C GLY A 3 -11.35 -28.61 -27.83
N PHE A 4 -12.09 -28.15 -28.86
CA PHE A 4 -13.14 -27.13 -28.70
C PHE A 4 -14.28 -27.52 -27.73
N PHE A 5 -14.43 -28.82 -27.41
CA PHE A 5 -15.40 -29.34 -26.45
C PHE A 5 -14.76 -29.79 -25.13
N ASP A 6 -13.42 -29.75 -25.03
CA ASP A 6 -12.64 -30.07 -23.85
C ASP A 6 -11.39 -29.16 -23.80
N ILE A 7 -11.66 -27.89 -23.50
CA ILE A 7 -10.66 -26.82 -23.55
C ILE A 7 -9.67 -26.96 -22.39
N TYR A 8 -10.13 -27.48 -21.24
CA TYR A 8 -9.33 -27.56 -20.02
C TYR A 8 -8.14 -28.52 -20.12
N HIS A 9 -8.22 -29.54 -20.98
CA HIS A 9 -7.13 -30.48 -21.25
C HIS A 9 -6.37 -30.17 -22.56
N SER A 10 -6.60 -28.98 -23.13
CA SER A 10 -5.97 -28.58 -24.38
C SER A 10 -4.63 -27.88 -24.13
N TRP A 11 -3.61 -28.24 -24.91
CA TRP A 11 -2.24 -27.72 -24.75
C TRP A 11 -2.14 -26.18 -24.81
N TYR A 12 -3.03 -25.51 -25.56
CA TYR A 12 -3.01 -24.05 -25.67
C TYR A 12 -3.59 -23.37 -24.43
N PHE A 13 -4.54 -24.02 -23.74
CA PHE A 13 -5.05 -23.54 -22.46
C PHE A 13 -3.96 -23.57 -21.40
N ASP A 14 -3.22 -24.68 -21.30
CA ASP A 14 -2.06 -24.80 -20.41
C ASP A 14 -0.99 -23.76 -20.73
N ALA A 15 -0.67 -23.56 -22.01
CA ALA A 15 0.29 -22.55 -22.44
C ALA A 15 -0.17 -21.14 -22.01
N MET A 16 -1.45 -20.81 -22.15
CA MET A 16 -2.01 -19.52 -21.74
C MET A 16 -1.96 -19.34 -20.22
N LEU A 17 -2.28 -20.40 -19.45
CA LEU A 17 -2.19 -20.40 -18.00
C LEU A 17 -0.74 -20.23 -17.51
N VAL A 18 0.22 -20.89 -18.14
CA VAL A 18 1.65 -20.74 -17.82
C VAL A 18 2.11 -19.31 -18.08
N VAL A 19 1.77 -18.74 -19.25
CA VAL A 19 2.12 -17.35 -19.59
C VAL A 19 1.49 -16.37 -18.60
N LEU A 20 0.22 -16.54 -18.25
CA LEU A 20 -0.48 -15.72 -17.28
C LEU A 20 0.15 -15.84 -15.88
N SER A 21 0.46 -17.06 -15.44
CA SER A 21 1.11 -17.33 -14.16
C SER A 21 2.46 -16.62 -14.09
N LEU A 22 3.27 -16.74 -15.14
CA LEU A 22 4.57 -16.07 -15.22
C LEU A 22 4.42 -14.55 -15.17
N ASN A 23 3.44 -13.99 -15.89
CA ASN A 23 3.17 -12.55 -15.85
C ASN A 23 2.84 -12.06 -14.44
N ILE A 24 1.96 -12.77 -13.72
CA ILE A 24 1.60 -12.45 -12.33
C ILE A 24 2.84 -12.51 -11.43
N VAL A 25 3.66 -13.57 -11.54
CA VAL A 25 4.89 -13.71 -10.76
C VAL A 25 5.85 -12.55 -11.02
N LEU A 26 6.14 -12.26 -12.29
CA LEU A 26 7.08 -11.20 -12.67
C LEU A 26 6.60 -9.82 -12.21
N SER A 27 5.31 -9.51 -12.43
CA SER A 27 4.71 -8.25 -11.98
C SER A 27 4.75 -8.11 -10.45
N SER A 28 4.61 -9.22 -9.73
CA SER A 28 4.67 -9.24 -8.26
C SER A 28 6.07 -8.90 -7.78
N ILE A 29 7.08 -9.56 -8.35
CA ILE A 29 8.49 -9.35 -7.99
C ILE A 29 8.91 -7.90 -8.29
N ASP A 30 8.59 -7.39 -9.48
CA ASP A 30 8.96 -6.03 -9.88
C ASP A 30 8.30 -4.98 -8.97
N ARG A 31 7.03 -5.18 -8.60
CA ARG A 31 6.29 -4.18 -7.83
C ARG A 31 6.47 -4.28 -6.32
N PHE A 32 6.81 -5.45 -5.79
CA PHE A 32 6.88 -5.72 -4.34
C PHE A 32 7.84 -4.79 -3.58
N PRO A 33 9.07 -4.50 -4.04
CA PRO A 33 9.99 -3.62 -3.32
C PRO A 33 9.41 -2.23 -3.06
N GLY A 34 8.69 -1.67 -4.03
CA GLY A 34 8.04 -0.37 -3.91
C GLY A 34 6.90 -0.39 -2.88
N ALA A 35 6.03 -1.40 -2.96
CA ALA A 35 4.93 -1.58 -2.02
C ALA A 35 5.43 -1.80 -0.58
N TRP A 36 6.49 -2.60 -0.41
CA TRP A 36 7.12 -2.86 0.88
C TRP A 36 7.81 -1.63 1.47
N THR A 37 8.47 -0.83 0.62
CA THR A 37 9.11 0.42 1.05
C THR A 37 8.09 1.40 1.62
N TYR A 38 6.89 1.48 1.07
CA TYR A 38 5.84 2.33 1.62
C TYR A 38 5.41 1.92 3.03
N VAL A 39 5.28 0.62 3.29
CA VAL A 39 4.86 0.09 4.59
C VAL A 39 5.98 0.21 5.63
N SER A 40 7.22 -0.06 5.21
CA SER A 40 8.39 -0.09 6.10
C SER A 40 8.99 1.30 6.36
N ARG A 41 9.06 2.17 5.35
CA ARG A 41 9.66 3.52 5.44
C ARG A 41 8.60 4.60 5.49
N LYS A 42 8.08 4.84 6.69
CA LYS A 42 7.15 5.94 6.96
C LYS A 42 7.88 7.28 6.91
N LYS A 43 7.32 8.25 6.19
CA LYS A 43 7.90 9.59 6.06
C LYS A 43 7.52 10.46 7.26
N LEU A 44 8.32 10.39 8.32
CA LEU A 44 8.05 11.05 9.61
C LEU A 44 8.62 12.47 9.74
N ASP A 45 9.38 12.94 8.74
CA ASP A 45 10.06 14.23 8.73
C ASP A 45 9.79 15.01 7.44
N ALA A 46 8.54 14.93 6.96
CA ALA A 46 8.10 15.62 5.76
C ALA A 46 8.30 17.14 5.87
N SER A 47 9.05 17.74 4.93
CA SER A 47 9.30 19.18 4.92
C SER A 47 8.01 19.97 4.61
N ALA A 48 7.92 21.19 5.13
CA ALA A 48 6.77 22.07 4.86
C ALA A 48 6.58 22.35 3.36
N HIS A 49 7.67 22.43 2.59
CA HIS A 49 7.63 22.54 1.14
C HIS A 49 6.99 21.31 0.50
N TRP A 50 7.40 20.10 0.92
CA TRP A 50 6.82 18.86 0.41
C TRP A 50 5.34 18.72 0.76
N LEU A 51 4.94 19.07 1.98
CA LEU A 51 3.54 19.04 2.42
C LEU A 51 2.65 19.99 1.60
N ARG A 52 3.12 21.21 1.32
CA ARG A 52 2.40 22.17 0.47
C ARG A 52 2.34 21.75 -0.99
N GLY A 53 3.27 20.93 -1.45
CA GLY A 53 3.27 20.36 -2.80
C GLY A 53 2.35 19.15 -2.96
N GLN A 54 1.70 18.66 -1.91
CA GLN A 54 0.69 17.61 -2.04
C GLN A 54 -0.61 18.19 -2.61
N GLU A 55 -1.29 17.38 -3.42
CA GLU A 55 -2.58 17.73 -4.05
C GLU A 55 -3.61 18.19 -3.00
N GLN A 56 -3.64 17.52 -1.85
CA GLN A 56 -4.44 17.91 -0.70
C GLN A 56 -3.52 18.49 0.39
N SER A 57 -3.53 19.81 0.54
CA SER A 57 -2.78 20.49 1.59
C SER A 57 -3.54 21.70 2.14
N ALA A 58 -3.36 21.96 3.44
CA ALA A 58 -3.95 23.11 4.11
C ALA A 58 -2.95 23.70 5.11
N SER A 59 -2.97 25.02 5.26
CA SER A 59 -2.18 25.74 6.25
C SER A 59 -3.09 26.38 7.29
N LEU A 60 -2.95 25.95 8.55
CA LEU A 60 -3.71 26.46 9.67
C LEU A 60 -2.82 27.34 10.54
N ARG A 61 -3.33 28.50 10.97
CA ARG A 61 -2.66 29.38 11.93
C ARG A 61 -3.30 29.18 13.30
N PHE A 62 -2.48 28.87 14.29
CA PHE A 62 -2.90 28.79 15.68
C PHE A 62 -2.47 30.06 16.42
N ALA A 63 -3.30 30.54 17.35
CA ALA A 63 -2.94 31.67 18.19
C ALA A 63 -1.67 31.33 19.01
N GLN A 64 -0.71 32.26 19.04
CA GLN A 64 0.62 32.07 19.64
C GLN A 64 0.54 31.63 21.12
N ALA A 65 -0.51 32.04 21.84
CA ALA A 65 -0.78 31.67 23.22
C ALA A 65 -1.10 30.18 23.45
N SER A 66 -1.39 29.41 22.40
CA SER A 66 -1.77 27.99 22.54
C SER A 66 -0.60 27.09 22.92
N GLY A 67 0.65 27.52 22.72
CA GLY A 67 1.83 26.66 22.92
C GLY A 67 1.94 25.53 21.89
N ARG A 68 3.17 25.03 21.67
CA ARG A 68 3.46 23.95 20.70
C ARG A 68 2.73 22.65 21.06
N ASP A 69 2.73 22.28 22.33
CA ASP A 69 2.22 21.00 22.80
C ASP A 69 0.70 20.89 22.67
N ALA A 70 -0.05 21.97 22.95
CA ALA A 70 -1.50 21.96 22.78
C ALA A 70 -1.91 21.82 21.30
N VAL A 71 -1.09 22.34 20.37
CA VAL A 71 -1.33 22.14 18.93
C VAL A 71 -1.10 20.69 18.55
N VAL A 72 -0.01 20.08 19.04
CA VAL A 72 0.30 18.66 18.80
C VAL A 72 -0.81 17.76 19.36
N GLU A 73 -1.31 18.05 20.56
CA GLU A 73 -2.39 17.32 21.20
C GLU A 73 -3.69 17.43 20.39
N LYS A 74 -4.09 18.65 19.99
CA LYS A 74 -5.29 18.87 19.16
C LYS A 74 -5.23 18.10 17.84
N VAL A 75 -4.09 18.13 17.14
CA VAL A 75 -3.91 17.40 15.88
C VAL A 75 -3.94 15.89 16.11
N SER A 76 -3.27 15.42 17.16
CA SER A 76 -3.25 13.99 17.52
C SER A 76 -4.62 13.47 17.90
N ALA A 77 -5.42 14.26 18.63
CA ALA A 77 -6.80 13.95 18.97
C ALA A 77 -7.70 13.88 17.72
N ALA A 78 -7.53 14.82 16.78
CA ALA A 78 -8.26 14.79 15.52
C ALA A 78 -7.92 13.53 14.69
N PHE A 79 -6.64 13.12 14.67
CA PHE A 79 -6.23 11.87 14.03
C PHE A 79 -6.83 10.64 14.71
N ALA A 80 -6.84 10.59 16.05
CA ALA A 80 -7.44 9.51 16.81
C ALA A 80 -8.95 9.41 16.55
N ALA A 81 -9.67 10.53 16.52
CA ALA A 81 -11.10 10.58 16.18
C ALA A 81 -11.40 10.02 14.78
N ASN A 82 -10.47 10.19 13.84
CA ASN A 82 -10.56 9.64 12.48
C ASN A 82 -9.98 8.21 12.35
N ARG A 83 -9.63 7.56 13.47
CA ARG A 83 -9.01 6.23 13.54
C ARG A 83 -7.68 6.12 12.78
N LEU A 84 -6.92 7.21 12.71
CA LEU A 84 -5.57 7.20 12.16
C LEU A 84 -4.57 6.82 13.25
N LYS A 85 -3.64 5.93 12.92
CA LYS A 85 -2.49 5.60 13.78
C LYS A 85 -1.53 6.78 13.77
N GLN A 86 -1.50 7.52 14.87
CA GLN A 86 -0.62 8.66 15.03
C GLN A 86 0.83 8.24 15.33
N ARG A 87 1.76 9.11 14.95
CA ARG A 87 3.15 9.12 15.43
C ARG A 87 3.65 10.55 15.48
N VAL A 88 4.09 10.98 16.66
CA VAL A 88 4.75 12.28 16.84
C VAL A 88 6.25 12.07 16.76
N THR A 89 6.96 12.95 16.06
CA THR A 89 8.42 12.91 15.93
C THR A 89 8.97 14.32 15.99
N GLU A 90 10.10 14.50 16.66
CA GLU A 90 10.79 15.78 16.74
C GLU A 90 12.13 15.68 16.02
N LYS A 91 12.41 16.66 15.15
CA LYS A 91 13.68 16.73 14.41
C LYS A 91 14.04 18.20 14.15
N ASN A 92 15.26 18.59 14.49
CA ASN A 92 15.78 19.95 14.27
C ASN A 92 14.85 21.06 14.82
N GLY A 93 14.32 20.87 16.03
CA GLY A 93 13.43 21.84 16.70
C GLY A 93 12.03 21.98 16.08
N LYS A 94 11.64 21.06 15.19
CA LYS A 94 10.30 21.00 14.58
C LYS A 94 9.58 19.74 15.04
N THR A 95 8.29 19.85 15.36
CA THR A 95 7.42 18.68 15.58
C THR A 95 6.74 18.29 14.29
N PHE A 96 6.74 17.01 14.01
CA PHE A 96 5.97 16.36 12.96
C PHE A 96 4.92 15.47 13.62
N VAL A 97 3.67 15.62 13.20
CA VAL A 97 2.57 14.75 13.61
C VAL A 97 2.13 13.99 12.37
N PHE A 98 2.40 12.69 12.34
CA PHE A 98 2.05 11.82 11.23
C PHE A 98 0.83 10.97 11.63
N GLY A 99 -0.11 10.77 10.72
CA GLY A 99 -1.29 9.94 10.94
C GLY A 99 -1.59 9.12 9.68
N GLU A 100 -1.74 7.82 9.82
CA GLU A 100 -2.09 6.94 8.69
C GLU A 100 -3.06 5.82 9.10
N ARG A 101 -3.75 5.24 8.12
CA ARG A 101 -4.55 4.02 8.31
C ARG A 101 -4.44 3.14 7.07
N GLY A 102 -4.47 1.82 7.28
CA GLY A 102 -4.55 0.87 6.17
C GLY A 102 -3.26 0.74 5.36
N ALA A 103 -2.09 0.90 5.98
CA ALA A 103 -0.79 0.72 5.29
C ALA A 103 -0.70 -0.64 4.57
N TRP A 104 -1.27 -1.69 5.18
CA TRP A 104 -1.33 -3.05 4.63
C TRP A 104 -2.25 -3.22 3.42
N ASN A 105 -3.19 -2.30 3.16
CA ASN A 105 -4.13 -2.44 2.05
C ASN A 105 -3.41 -2.46 0.69
N ARG A 106 -2.23 -1.81 0.60
CA ARG A 106 -1.39 -1.84 -0.61
C ARG A 106 -0.82 -3.23 -0.90
N LEU A 107 -0.76 -4.11 0.09
CA LEU A 107 -0.29 -5.49 -0.08
C LEU A 107 -1.42 -6.46 -0.48
N GLY A 108 -2.67 -6.00 -0.51
CA GLY A 108 -3.83 -6.85 -0.84
C GLY A 108 -3.75 -7.49 -2.23
N ALA A 109 -3.19 -6.79 -3.23
CA ALA A 109 -3.01 -7.33 -4.57
C ALA A 109 -2.15 -8.60 -4.59
N TYR A 110 -1.12 -8.68 -3.74
CA TYR A 110 -0.26 -9.87 -3.66
C TYR A 110 -0.98 -11.06 -3.07
N ALA A 111 -1.92 -10.85 -2.14
CA ALA A 111 -2.76 -11.93 -1.64
C ALA A 111 -3.65 -12.50 -2.75
N VAL A 112 -4.21 -11.63 -3.61
CA VAL A 112 -4.97 -12.06 -4.81
C VAL A 112 -4.08 -12.82 -5.79
N HIS A 113 -2.86 -12.33 -6.04
CA HIS A 113 -1.90 -13.01 -6.91
C HIS A 113 -1.55 -14.41 -6.41
N VAL A 114 -1.28 -14.55 -5.11
CA VAL A 114 -1.02 -15.86 -4.49
C VAL A 114 -2.23 -16.77 -4.64
N ALA A 115 -3.45 -16.28 -4.37
CA ALA A 115 -4.67 -17.07 -4.51
C ALA A 115 -4.89 -17.56 -5.95
N LEU A 116 -4.70 -16.68 -6.95
CA LEU A 116 -4.79 -17.05 -8.37
C LEU A 116 -3.76 -18.11 -8.75
N LEU A 117 -2.49 -17.94 -8.34
CA LEU A 117 -1.44 -18.91 -8.60
C LEU A 117 -1.72 -20.26 -7.92
N THR A 118 -2.29 -20.26 -6.71
CA THR A 118 -2.74 -21.49 -6.03
C THR A 118 -3.84 -22.19 -6.83
N ILE A 119 -4.81 -21.46 -7.37
CA ILE A 119 -5.89 -22.03 -8.20
C ILE A 119 -5.30 -22.62 -9.49
N PHE A 120 -4.42 -21.89 -10.18
CA PHE A 120 -3.78 -22.38 -11.41
C PHE A 120 -2.95 -23.63 -11.16
N PHE A 121 -2.21 -23.67 -10.04
CA PHE A 121 -1.48 -24.84 -9.62
C PHE A 121 -2.40 -26.05 -9.39
N GLY A 122 -3.56 -25.87 -8.76
CA GLY A 122 -4.57 -26.93 -8.63
C GLY A 122 -5.10 -27.41 -9.97
N GLY A 123 -5.29 -26.50 -10.94
CA GLY A 123 -5.62 -26.84 -12.32
C GLY A 123 -4.59 -27.77 -12.95
N PHE A 124 -3.30 -27.46 -12.83
CA PHE A 124 -2.22 -28.29 -13.37
C PHE A 124 -2.09 -29.68 -12.71
N LEU A 125 -2.57 -29.84 -11.47
CA LEU A 125 -2.57 -31.16 -10.80
C LEU A 125 -3.75 -32.04 -11.21
N THR A 126 -4.77 -31.45 -11.83
CA THR A 126 -6.02 -32.15 -12.20
C THR A 126 -6.20 -32.30 -13.71
N ALA A 127 -5.51 -31.49 -14.51
CA ALA A 127 -5.34 -31.65 -15.95
C ALA A 127 -4.44 -32.86 -16.28
#